data_AF-A0A1G0K6V3-F1
#
_entry.id   AF-A0A1G0K6V3-F1
#
_cell.length_a   1.000
_cell.length_b   1.000
_cell.length_c   1.000
_cell.angle_alpha   90.00
_cell.angle_beta   90.00
_cell.angle_gamma   90.00
#
_symmetry.space_group_name_H-M   'P 1'
#
loop_
_entity.id
_entity.type
_entity.pdbx_description
1 polymer ?
#
loop_
_entity_poly.entity_id
_entity_poly.type
_entity_poly.pdbx_seq_one_letter_code
_entity_poly.pdbx_strand_id
1 'polypeptide(L)' 'MISVPDESPRIIFEAGVIYITDRGYLDFERLYALDQAGGFFVTRAKRNLDARRLYSALVERGQRPDL' A
#
# COMPACT_ATOMS: atom_id res chain seq x y z
N MET A 1 -4.04 34.30 -10.23
CA MET A 1 -3.90 32.96 -10.83
C MET A 1 -2.41 32.66 -10.93
N ILE A 2 -1.81 32.25 -9.81
CA ILE A 2 -0.43 31.75 -9.75
C ILE A 2 -0.61 30.36 -9.17
N SER A 3 -0.39 29.32 -9.98
CA SER A 3 -0.32 27.95 -9.47
C SER A 3 0.89 27.88 -8.56
N VAL A 4 0.64 27.74 -7.26
CA VAL A 4 1.69 27.40 -6.29
C VAL A 4 2.20 26.02 -6.70
N PRO A 5 3.51 25.83 -6.96
CA PRO A 5 4.04 24.50 -7.22
C PRO A 5 3.81 23.67 -5.96
N ASP A 6 3.14 22.52 -6.13
CA ASP A 6 2.99 21.55 -5.06
C ASP A 6 4.39 21.00 -4.72
N GLU A 7 5.03 21.56 -3.68
CA GLU A 7 6.27 21.05 -3.10
C GLU A 7 6.02 19.84 -2.18
N SER A 8 4.95 19.08 -2.43
CA SER A 8 4.79 17.80 -1.76
C SER A 8 5.97 16.90 -2.14
N PRO A 9 6.68 16.29 -1.15
CA PRO A 9 7.79 15.42 -1.45
C PRO A 9 7.32 14.27 -2.36
N ARG A 10 7.76 14.31 -3.62
CA ARG A 10 7.54 13.25 -4.61
C ARG A 10 8.34 12.03 -4.17
N ILE A 11 7.64 11.05 -3.61
CA ILE A 11 8.20 9.72 -3.42
C ILE A 11 8.15 9.05 -4.79
N ILE A 12 9.32 8.62 -5.27
CA ILE A 12 9.43 7.75 -6.43
C ILE A 12 9.20 6.33 -5.94
N PHE A 13 8.26 5.62 -6.56
CA PHE A 13 7.97 4.22 -6.25
C PHE A 13 8.84 3.31 -7.10
N GLU A 14 9.28 2.21 -6.49
CA GLU A 14 10.14 1.20 -7.08
C GLU A 14 9.35 -0.11 -7.24
N ALA A 15 9.53 -0.75 -8.39
CA ALA A 15 8.85 -2.00 -8.73
C ALA A 15 9.25 -3.14 -7.78
N GLY A 16 8.30 -3.99 -7.39
CA GLY A 16 8.54 -5.13 -6.51
C GLY A 16 8.73 -4.79 -5.03
N VAL A 17 8.77 -3.50 -4.66
CA VAL A 17 8.82 -3.06 -3.27
C VAL A 17 7.43 -3.06 -2.64
N ILE A 18 7.37 -3.41 -1.35
CA ILE A 18 6.14 -3.35 -0.55
C ILE A 18 6.17 -2.09 0.32
N TYR A 19 5.24 -1.17 0.09
CA TYR A 19 5.08 0.06 0.85
C TYR A 19 3.99 -0.09 1.91
N ILE A 20 4.29 0.28 3.15
CA ILE A 20 3.32 0.23 4.25
C ILE A 20 2.86 1.66 4.56
N THR A 21 1.55 1.90 4.49
CA THR A 21 0.95 3.21 4.75
C THR A 21 -0.14 3.09 5.83
N ASP A 22 -0.32 4.13 6.65
CA ASP A 22 -1.49 4.21 7.54
C ASP A 22 -2.67 4.89 6.82
N ARG A 23 -3.89 4.66 7.32
CA ARG A 23 -5.14 5.22 6.77
C ARG A 23 -5.20 6.76 6.77
N GLY A 24 -4.37 7.44 7.57
CA GLY A 24 -4.23 8.91 7.53
C GLY A 24 -3.59 9.42 6.24
N TYR A 25 -2.93 8.53 5.49
CA TYR A 25 -2.23 8.80 4.23
C TYR A 25 -2.87 8.06 3.04
N LEU A 26 -4.16 7.71 3.15
CA LEU A 26 -4.89 7.05 2.07
C LEU A 26 -5.29 8.08 1.00
N ASP A 27 -4.44 8.21 -0.01
CA ASP A 27 -4.65 8.99 -1.22
C ASP A 27 -4.70 8.03 -2.41
N PHE A 28 -5.85 7.96 -3.08
CA PHE A 28 -6.07 7.03 -4.19
C PHE A 28 -5.24 7.38 -5.43
N GLU A 29 -4.95 8.66 -5.70
CA GLU A 29 -4.04 9.04 -6.79
C GLU A 29 -2.64 8.51 -6.51
N ARG A 30 -2.19 8.64 -5.26
CA ARG A 30 -0.88 8.15 -4.85
C ARG A 30 -0.77 6.63 -4.89
N LEU A 31 -1.82 5.91 -4.45
CA LEU A 31 -1.86 4.46 -4.55
C LEU A 31 -1.90 3.97 -6.00
N TYR A 32 -2.64 4.67 -6.86
CA TYR A 32 -2.68 4.37 -8.30
C TYR A 32 -1.31 4.57 -8.95
N ALA A 33 -0.61 5.67 -8.65
CA ALA A 33 0.74 5.90 -9.15
C ALA A 33 1.74 4.82 -8.69
N LEU A 34 1.60 4.34 -7.45
CA LEU A 34 2.40 3.25 -6.90
C LEU A 34 2.14 1.92 -7.64
N ASP A 35 0.88 1.59 -7.86
CA ASP A 35 0.47 0.40 -8.63
C ASP A 35 1.00 0.45 -10.07
N GLN A 36 0.89 1.60 -10.74
CA GLN A 36 1.44 1.80 -12.08
C GLN A 36 2.98 1.70 -12.13
N ALA A 37 3.66 1.99 -11.03
CA ALA A 37 5.11 1.79 -10.91
C ALA A 37 5.51 0.33 -10.65
N GLY A 38 4.55 -0.59 -10.51
CA GLY A 38 4.79 -2.00 -10.21
C GLY A 38 5.15 -2.28 -8.75
N GLY A 39 4.91 -1.33 -7.85
CA GLY A 39 5.04 -1.54 -6.41
C GLY A 39 3.78 -2.18 -5.83
N PHE A 40 3.89 -2.70 -4.62
CA PHE A 40 2.76 -3.18 -3.83
C PHE A 40 2.55 -2.30 -2.62
N PHE A 41 1.31 -2.19 -2.13
CA PHE A 41 1.01 -1.43 -0.93
C PHE A 41 0.19 -2.23 0.08
N VAL A 42 0.48 -1.98 1.35
CA VAL A 42 -0.31 -2.45 2.48
C VAL A 42 -0.80 -1.22 3.23
N THR A 43 -2.12 -1.08 3.35
CA THR A 43 -2.71 0.02 4.12
C THR A 43 -3.75 -0.49 5.09
N ARG A 44 -4.02 0.29 6.15
CA ARG A 44 -5.11 0.00 7.06
C ARG A 44 -6.44 0.34 6.41
N ALA A 45 -7.40 -0.59 6.52
CA ALA A 45 -8.77 -0.33 6.12
C ALA A 45 -9.39 0.83 6.94
N LYS A 46 -10.13 1.71 6.27
CA LYS A 46 -10.98 2.74 6.88
C LYS A 46 -12.41 2.19 7.03
N ARG A 47 -13.19 2.71 7.99
CA ARG A 47 -14.54 2.21 8.29
C ARG A 47 -15.50 2.22 7.10
N ASN A 48 -15.32 3.14 6.17
CA ASN A 48 -16.12 3.31 4.97
C ASN A 48 -15.47 2.72 3.70
N LEU A 49 -14.47 1.85 3.86
CA LEU A 49 -13.86 1.16 2.73
C LEU A 49 -14.86 0.16 2.15
N ASP A 50 -15.28 0.39 0.91
CA ASP A 50 -16.11 -0.56 0.17
C ASP A 50 -15.22 -1.58 -0.54
N ALA A 51 -14.87 -2.64 0.19
CA ALA A 51 -14.06 -3.72 -0.34
C ALA A 51 -14.51 -5.07 0.25
N ARG A 52 -14.47 -6.12 -0.56
CA ARG A 52 -14.67 -7.49 -0.08
C ARG A 52 -13.39 -8.00 0.57
N ARG A 53 -13.47 -8.34 1.86
CA ARG A 53 -12.37 -9.02 2.55
C ARG A 53 -12.11 -10.39 1.91
N LEU A 54 -10.92 -10.57 1.36
CA LEU A 54 -10.44 -11.88 0.94
C LEU A 54 -9.67 -12.52 2.09
N TYR A 55 -9.98 -13.77 2.40
CA TYR A 55 -9.26 -14.54 3.41
C TYR A 55 -8.15 -15.36 2.74
N SER A 56 -6.98 -15.38 3.35
CA SER A 56 -5.92 -16.31 2.95
C SER A 56 -6.28 -17.73 3.36
N ALA A 57 -5.90 -18.72 2.56
CA ALA A 57 -5.92 -20.10 2.99
C ALA A 57 -5.00 -20.30 4.20
N LEU A 58 -5.34 -21.25 5.08
CA LEU A 58 -4.41 -21.69 6.11
C LEU A 58 -3.24 -22.37 5.40
N VAL A 59 -2.04 -21.79 5.54
CA VAL A 59 -0.79 -22.40 5.07
C VAL A 59 -0.07 -22.95 6.30
N GLU A 60 0.26 -24.23 6.26
CA GLU A 60 1.16 -24.83 7.24
C GLU A 60 2.51 -24.16 7.09
N ARG A 61 2.80 -23.20 7.98
CA ARG A 61 4.13 -22.58 8.03
C ARG A 61 5.03 -23.60 8.70
N GLY A 62 6.02 -24.09 7.96
CA GLY A 62 7.00 -25.03 8.47
C GLY A 62 7.59 -24.50 9.77
N GLN A 63 7.09 -25.02 10.88
CA GLN A 63 7.76 -24.93 12.16
C GLN A 63 9.02 -25.77 11.97
N ARG A 64 10.22 -25.15 12.03
CA ARG A 64 11.45 -25.94 12.15
C ARG A 64 11.31 -26.78 13.43
N PRO A 65 11.23 -28.12 13.38
CA PRO A 65 10.91 -28.91 14.56
C PRO A 65 12.10 -29.14 15.52
N ASP A 66 13.19 -28.37 15.42
CA ASP A 66 14.49 -28.77 16.01
C ASP A 66 15.50 -27.63 16.25
N LEU A 67 15.07 -26.52 16.86
CA LEU A 67 15.95 -25.68 17.71
C LEU A 67 15.30 -25.44 19.07
#